data_AF-A0A4C1TGZ0-F1
#
_entry.id   AF-A0A4C1TGZ0-F1
#
_cell.length_a   1.000
_cell.length_b   1.000
_cell.length_c   1.000
_cell.angle_alpha   90.00
_cell.angle_beta   90.00
_cell.angle_gamma   90.00
#
_symmetry.space_group_name_H-M   'P 1'
#
loop_
_entity.id
_entity.type
_entity.pdbx_description
1 polymer ?
#
loop_
_entity_poly.entity_id
_entity_poly.type
_entity_poly.pdbx_seq_one_letter_code
_entity_poly.pdbx_strand_id
1 'polypeptide(L)'
;MPESYDTAMRRLRSIEKKLSKNDNLKREYCEQINNLLKNGYAEPAPNQSTSERLWYLPHFAVTHPQKKKVRLVFDAAARTNGKCLNDALLTGPDLIRSLLGVLVRFRQGA
;
A
#
# COMPACT_ATOMS: atom_id res chain seq x y z
N MET A 1 -10.92 3.46 15.07
CA MET A 1 -10.67 4.13 13.76
C MET A 1 -12.04 4.45 13.15
N PRO A 2 -12.18 5.54 12.38
CA PRO A 2 -13.43 5.80 11.64
C PRO A 2 -13.75 4.68 10.64
N GLU A 3 -15.03 4.51 10.28
CA GLU A 3 -15.44 3.53 9.27
C GLU A 3 -14.89 3.87 7.88
N SER A 4 -13.90 3.11 7.40
CA SER A 4 -13.20 3.41 6.13
C SER A 4 -13.73 2.67 4.91
N TYR A 5 -14.73 1.79 5.08
CA TYR A 5 -15.26 0.92 4.02
C TYR A 5 -15.70 1.70 2.78
N ASP A 6 -16.58 2.69 2.95
CA ASP A 6 -17.12 3.46 1.81
C ASP A 6 -16.04 4.23 1.05
N THR A 7 -15.02 4.72 1.77
CA THR A 7 -13.87 5.40 1.16
C THR A 7 -13.03 4.44 0.34
N ALA A 8 -12.73 3.26 0.90
CA ALA A 8 -11.99 2.21 0.18
C ALA A 8 -12.78 1.66 -1.01
N MET A 9 -14.09 1.44 -0.86
CA MET A 9 -14.98 0.95 -1.90
C MET A 9 -15.07 1.93 -3.08
N ARG A 10 -15.18 3.23 -2.82
CA ARG A 10 -15.13 4.26 -3.89
C ARG A 10 -13.82 4.22 -4.67
N ARG A 11 -12.68 4.02 -3.97
CA ARG A 11 -11.36 3.89 -4.60
C ARG A 11 -11.26 2.61 -5.43
N LEU A 12 -11.81 1.49 -4.93
CA LEU A 12 -11.88 0.22 -5.65
C LEU A 12 -12.63 0.37 -6.97
N ARG A 13 -13.86 0.91 -6.94
CA ARG A 13 -14.65 1.16 -8.15
C ARG A 13 -13.92 2.04 -9.17
N SER A 14 -13.17 3.04 -8.69
CA SER A 14 -12.38 3.91 -9.55
C SER A 14 -11.24 3.17 -10.24
N ILE A 15 -10.52 2.29 -9.54
CA ILE A 15 -9.45 1.50 -10.17
C ILE A 15 -10.05 0.47 -11.14
N GLU A 16 -11.13 -0.22 -10.79
CA GLU A 16 -11.82 -1.16 -11.68
C GLU A 16 -12.25 -0.51 -12.99
N LYS A 17 -12.84 0.69 -12.94
CA LYS A 17 -13.19 1.48 -14.14
C LYS A 17 -11.98 1.87 -14.98
N LYS A 18 -10.79 2.00 -14.38
CA LYS A 18 -9.54 2.26 -15.11
C LYS A 18 -9.00 0.96 -15.74
N LEU A 19 -9.06 -0.14 -15.02
CA LEU A 19 -8.65 -1.47 -15.51
C LEU A 19 -9.54 -1.94 -16.66
N SER A 20 -10.85 -1.65 -16.63
CA SER A 20 -11.77 -2.04 -17.71
C SER A 20 -11.51 -1.35 -19.04
N LYS A 21 -10.75 -0.24 -19.04
CA LYS A 21 -10.39 0.52 -20.24
C LYS A 21 -8.99 0.20 -20.78
N ASN A 22 -8.20 -0.60 -20.05
CA ASN A 22 -6.81 -0.88 -20.41
C ASN A 22 -6.44 -2.31 -20.00
N ASP A 23 -6.49 -3.22 -20.98
CA ASP A 23 -6.25 -4.64 -20.76
C ASP A 23 -4.84 -4.97 -20.28
N ASN A 24 -3.83 -4.23 -20.75
CA ASN A 24 -2.45 -4.45 -20.27
C ASN A 24 -2.30 -4.06 -18.80
N LEU A 25 -2.88 -2.92 -18.39
CA LEU A 25 -2.89 -2.50 -17.00
C LEU A 25 -3.65 -3.51 -16.13
N LYS A 26 -4.81 -4.00 -16.59
CA LYS A 26 -5.58 -5.04 -15.91
C LYS A 26 -4.78 -6.31 -15.70
N ARG A 27 -4.11 -6.80 -16.75
CA ARG A 27 -3.26 -8.00 -16.69
C ARG A 27 -2.15 -7.85 -15.64
N GLU A 28 -1.34 -6.78 -15.71
CA GLU A 28 -0.24 -6.55 -14.77
C GLU A 28 -0.72 -6.32 -13.33
N TYR A 29 -1.88 -5.70 -13.16
CA TYR A 29 -2.49 -5.46 -11.86
C TYR A 29 -2.95 -6.77 -11.21
N CYS A 30 -3.72 -7.59 -11.95
CA CYS A 30 -4.19 -8.89 -11.48
C CYS A 30 -3.03 -9.83 -11.18
N GLU A 31 -1.98 -9.81 -12.00
CA GLU A 31 -0.76 -10.59 -11.76
C GLU A 31 -0.11 -10.23 -10.41
N GLN A 32 -0.05 -8.94 -10.06
CA GLN A 32 0.50 -8.52 -8.76
C GLN A 32 -0.36 -8.96 -7.58
N ILE A 33 -1.69 -8.84 -7.68
CA ILE A 33 -2.60 -9.35 -6.64
C ILE A 33 -2.44 -10.86 -6.47
N ASN A 34 -2.40 -11.61 -7.57
CA ASN A 34 -2.19 -13.06 -7.53
C ASN A 34 -0.85 -13.45 -6.92
N ASN A 35 0.21 -12.68 -7.20
CA ASN A 35 1.52 -12.93 -6.61
C ASN A 35 1.52 -12.71 -5.08
N LEU A 36 0.76 -11.75 -4.57
CA LEU A 36 0.60 -11.58 -3.12
C LEU A 36 -0.05 -12.82 -2.48
N LEU A 37 -1.12 -13.33 -3.09
CA LEU A 37 -1.83 -14.53 -2.63
C LEU A 37 -0.95 -15.77 -2.72
N LYS A 38 -0.31 -16.00 -3.87
CA LYS A 38 0.54 -17.18 -4.13
C LYS A 38 1.73 -17.26 -3.17
N ASN A 39 2.31 -16.11 -2.81
CA ASN A 39 3.46 -16.05 -1.90
C ASN A 39 3.05 -16.01 -0.42
N GLY A 40 1.75 -16.06 -0.09
CA GLY A 40 1.26 -15.98 1.27
C GLY A 40 1.44 -14.61 1.93
N TYR A 41 1.66 -13.55 1.15
CA TYR A 41 1.74 -12.17 1.66
C TYR A 41 0.37 -11.54 1.87
N ALA A 42 -0.66 -12.12 1.27
CA ALA A 42 -2.06 -11.77 1.49
C ALA A 42 -2.90 -13.05 1.51
N GLU A 43 -4.04 -12.97 2.18
CA GLU A 43 -5.03 -14.03 2.24
C GLU A 43 -6.44 -13.45 2.05
N PRO A 44 -7.42 -14.26 1.62
CA PRO A 44 -8.82 -13.83 1.63
C PRO A 44 -9.25 -13.44 3.04
N ALA A 45 -9.73 -12.20 3.20
CA ALA A 45 -10.28 -11.76 4.47
C ALA A 45 -11.63 -12.46 4.75
N PRO A 46 -11.95 -12.76 6.02
CA PRO A 46 -13.26 -13.30 6.38
C PRO A 46 -14.37 -12.30 6.05
N ASN A 47 -15.57 -12.81 5.71
CA ASN A 47 -16.73 -11.98 5.39
C ASN A 47 -17.17 -11.07 6.54
N GLN A 48 -16.93 -11.52 7.78
CA GLN A 48 -17.14 -10.75 8.99
C GLN A 48 -15.82 -10.69 9.75
N SER A 49 -15.40 -9.47 10.10
CA SER A 49 -14.23 -9.30 10.97
C SER A 49 -14.62 -9.62 12.40
N THR A 50 -13.77 -10.37 13.09
CA THR A 50 -13.86 -10.59 14.55
C THR A 50 -13.18 -9.46 15.33
N SER A 51 -12.53 -8.50 14.66
CA SER A 51 -11.81 -7.40 15.29
C SER A 51 -12.69 -6.17 15.45
N GLU A 52 -12.67 -5.58 16.64
CA GLU A 52 -13.29 -4.27 16.92
C GLU A 52 -12.56 -3.12 16.21
N ARG A 53 -11.32 -3.34 15.77
CA ARG A 53 -10.50 -2.36 15.04
C ARG A 53 -10.32 -2.82 13.61
N LEU A 54 -11.17 -2.30 12.73
CA LEU A 54 -11.17 -2.61 11.31
C LEU A 54 -10.73 -1.39 10.49
N TRP A 55 -9.90 -1.61 9.48
CA TRP A 55 -9.52 -0.60 8.51
C TRP A 55 -9.35 -1.21 7.13
N TYR A 56 -10.14 -0.72 6.17
CA TYR A 56 -9.99 -1.06 4.76
C TYR A 56 -8.93 -0.17 4.12
N LEU A 57 -7.89 -0.79 3.57
CA LEU A 57 -6.77 -0.10 2.94
C LEU A 57 -7.04 0.08 1.44
N PRO A 58 -7.22 1.30 0.93
CA PRO A 58 -7.36 1.52 -0.50
C PRO A 58 -6.08 1.12 -1.23
N HIS A 59 -6.22 0.68 -2.47
CA HIS A 59 -5.09 0.33 -3.31
C HIS A 59 -5.26 0.85 -4.74
N PHE A 60 -4.16 1.12 -5.42
CA PHE A 60 -4.17 1.61 -6.79
C PHE A 60 -2.90 1.24 -7.55
N ALA A 61 -2.97 1.38 -8.88
CA ALA A 61 -1.85 1.11 -9.77
C ALA A 61 -1.07 2.40 -10.11
N VAL A 62 0.26 2.37 -9.98
CA VAL A 62 1.16 3.40 -10.51
C VAL A 62 2.08 2.81 -11.57
N THR A 63 2.38 3.58 -12.61
CA THR A 63 3.31 3.16 -13.66
C THR A 63 4.61 3.92 -13.52
N HIS A 64 5.73 3.21 -13.45
CA HIS A 64 7.04 3.84 -13.44
C HIS A 64 7.30 4.49 -14.82
N PRO A 65 7.62 5.79 -14.92
CA PRO A 65 7.66 6.51 -16.20
C PRO A 65 8.70 5.94 -17.18
N GLN A 66 9.89 5.60 -16.69
CA GLN A 66 10.97 5.05 -17.54
C GLN A 66 10.85 3.55 -17.78
N LYS A 67 10.68 2.74 -16.71
CA LYS A 67 10.65 1.27 -16.79
C LYS A 67 9.32 0.72 -17.31
N LYS A 68 8.29 1.56 -17.46
CA LYS A 68 6.91 1.21 -17.84
C LYS A 68 6.29 0.08 -17.01
N LYS A 69 6.84 -0.20 -15.83
CA LYS A 69 6.39 -1.26 -14.92
C LYS A 69 5.25 -0.74 -14.05
N VAL A 70 4.15 -1.49 -13.98
CA VAL A 70 3.06 -1.22 -13.04
C VAL A 70 3.45 -1.69 -11.65
N ARG A 71 3.10 -0.92 -10.62
CA ARG A 71 3.20 -1.28 -9.20
C ARG A 71 1.85 -1.12 -8.52
N LEU A 72 1.48 -2.11 -7.73
CA LEU A 72 0.37 -2.03 -6.79
C LEU A 72 0.81 -1.25 -5.55
N VAL A 73 0.06 -0.22 -5.19
CA VAL A 73 0.29 0.62 -4.02
C VAL A 73 -0.88 0.46 -3.07
N PHE A 74 -0.59 0.24 -1.79
CA PHE A 74 -1.55 0.28 -0.71
C PHE A 74 -1.43 1.62 0.04
N ASP A 75 -2.51 2.38 0.08
CA ASP A 75 -2.51 3.78 0.52
C ASP A 75 -2.84 3.92 2.01
N ALA A 76 -1.83 3.73 2.86
CA ALA A 76 -1.98 3.93 4.31
C ALA A 76 -2.15 5.41 4.72
N ALA A 77 -1.88 6.35 3.81
CA ALA A 77 -2.06 7.78 4.03
C ALA A 77 -3.48 8.26 3.67
N ALA A 78 -4.30 7.41 3.02
CA ALA A 78 -5.68 7.74 2.72
C ALA A 78 -6.47 8.08 3.99
N ARG A 79 -7.04 9.30 4.02
CA ARG A 79 -7.79 9.81 5.17
C ARG A 79 -9.28 9.47 5.05
N THR A 80 -9.86 9.00 6.15
CA THR A 80 -11.31 8.92 6.37
C THR A 80 -11.64 9.69 7.64
N ASN A 81 -12.58 10.64 7.55
CA ASN A 81 -12.98 11.52 8.66
C ASN A 81 -11.77 12.13 9.41
N GLY A 82 -10.80 12.64 8.64
CA GLY A 82 -9.60 13.29 9.18
C GLY A 82 -8.48 12.37 9.66
N LYS A 83 -8.66 11.04 9.72
CA LYS A 83 -7.64 10.08 10.19
C LYS A 83 -7.18 9.13 9.07
N CYS A 84 -5.89 8.77 9.05
CA CYS A 84 -5.36 7.69 8.20
C CYS A 84 -4.71 6.58 9.03
N LEU A 85 -4.36 5.46 8.41
CA LEU A 85 -3.77 4.31 9.11
C LEU A 85 -2.43 4.69 9.78
N ASN A 86 -1.61 5.49 9.12
CA ASN A 86 -0.33 5.94 9.66
C ASN A 86 -0.48 6.75 10.96
N ASP A 87 -1.59 7.45 11.17
CA ASP A 87 -1.86 8.19 12.41
C ASP A 87 -2.12 7.25 13.61
N ALA A 88 -2.39 5.96 13.37
CA ALA A 88 -2.73 4.96 14.37
C ALA A 88 -1.64 3.91 14.62
N LEU A 89 -0.59 3.90 13.80
CA LEU A 89 0.55 2.99 13.95
C LEU A 89 1.61 3.60 14.87
N LEU A 90 2.20 2.77 15.73
CA LEU A 90 3.36 3.18 16.52
C LEU A 90 4.58 3.30 15.60
N THR A 91 5.25 4.45 15.61
CA THR A 91 6.43 4.71 14.77
C THR A 91 7.61 3.79 15.11
N GLY A 92 7.68 3.30 16.36
CA GLY A 92 8.83 2.55 16.86
C GLY A 92 10.10 3.41 16.97
N PRO A 93 11.19 2.85 17.50
CA PRO A 93 12.49 3.52 17.51
C PRO A 93 13.06 3.63 16.08
N ASP A 94 13.77 4.71 15.79
CA ASP A 94 14.50 4.84 14.52
C ASP A 94 15.70 3.88 14.50
N LEU A 95 15.60 2.83 13.67
CA LEU A 95 16.66 1.84 13.49
C LEU A 95 17.66 2.23 12.39
N ILE A 96 17.41 3.31 11.65
CA ILE A 96 18.28 3.77 10.58
C ILE A 96 19.46 4.52 11.20
N ARG A 97 20.68 4.13 10.82
CA ARG A 97 21.88 4.89 11.21
C ARG A 97 21.81 6.27 10.57
N SER A 98 22.01 7.32 11.36
CA SER A 98 22.14 8.69 10.85
C SER A 98 23.03 8.73 9.61
N LEU A 99 22.51 9.28 8.51
CA LEU A 99 23.23 9.41 7.25
C LEU A 99 24.56 10.14 7.46
N LEU A 100 24.57 11.19 8.27
CA LEU A 100 25.80 11.89 8.66
C LEU A 100 26.79 10.95 9.32
N GLY A 101 26.34 10.14 10.29
CA GLY A 101 27.19 9.16 10.95
C GLY A 101 27.72 8.07 10.00
N VAL A 102 26.96 7.69 8.97
CA VAL A 102 27.43 6.79 7.90
C VAL A 102 28.51 7.48 7.08
N LEU A 103 28.27 8.71 6.62
CA LEU A 103 29.22 9.48 5.79
C LEU A 103 30.53 9.80 6.53
N VAL A 104 30.47 10.13 7.81
CA VAL A 104 31.67 10.40 8.63
C VAL A 104 32.52 9.14 8.78
N ARG A 105 31.91 7.99 9.13
CA ARG A 105 32.65 6.71 9.26
C ARG A 105 33.26 6.26 7.94
N PHE A 106 32.57 6.50 6.82
CA PHE A 106 33.11 6.20 5.49
C PHE A 106 34.40 7.00 5.19
N ARG A 107 34.50 8.25 5.67
CA ARG A 107 35.69 9.11 5.51
C ARG A 107 36.82 8.79 6.48
N GLN A 108 36.52 8.17 7.62
CA GLN A 108 37.53 7.78 8.62
C GLN A 108 38.21 6.43 8.31
N GLY A 109 37.79 5.74 7.24
CA GLY A 109 38.27 4.42 6.82
C GLY A 109 38.65 4.35 5.34
N ALA A 110 39.34 5.39 4.85
CA ALA A 110 40.28 5.32 3.73
C ALA A 110 41.66 5.74 4.24
#